data_AF-A0A1J3E2N0-F1
#
_entry.id   AF-A0A1J3E2N0-F1
#
_cell.length_a   1.000
_cell.length_b   1.000
_cell.length_c   1.000
_cell.angle_alpha   90.00
_cell.angle_beta   90.00
_cell.angle_gamma   90.00
#
_symmetry.space_group_name_H-M   'P 1'
#
loop_
_entity.id
_entity.type
_entity.pdbx_description
1 polymer ?
#
loop_
_entity_poly.entity_id
_entity_poly.type
_entity_poly.pdbx_seq_one_letter_code
_entity_poly.pdbx_strand_id
1 'polypeptide(L)'
;MPFSKNCKGDNTFWTHFSGGAAKKDKHVYHCTDEEYQSKYSGWPTNIINIEIPSTKGLDAYPSVTEAFQTNMTSMECGLPTLLSFTARELADGTLFKAIEDYDPDSKRMLHQLKKLYHDDPVMNPLTPWERPPIKNVFCIYGAHLKTEVGYYFAPSGKPYPDNWIITDIIYETEGSLVSRSGTVVDGNAGPITGDETVPYHSLSWCKNWLGPKVNITMAPQPEHDGSDVQVELNVEHEHGSDIIANMTKAPRVKYITFYEDSESIPGKRTAVWELDKANHRNIVRSPVLMRELWLQMWHDIQPGVKAKFVTKAKRGPLRDADCYWDYGKACCAWQEYCEYRYSFGDVHLGQSCRLRNTSANMLLQYI
;
A
#
# COMPACT_ATOMS: atom_id res chain seq x y z
N MET A 1 4.30 -9.68 -3.69
CA MET A 1 5.50 -10.01 -2.90
C MET A 1 6.23 -8.72 -2.58
N PRO A 2 6.85 -8.63 -1.41
CA PRO A 2 7.62 -7.47 -1.02
C PRO A 2 8.82 -7.35 -1.99
N PHE A 3 8.96 -6.22 -2.66
CA PHE A 3 10.09 -5.97 -3.55
C PHE A 3 11.10 -5.06 -2.86
N SER A 4 12.37 -5.20 -3.21
CA SER A 4 13.43 -4.29 -2.77
C SER A 4 13.71 -3.28 -3.88
N LYS A 5 13.91 -2.02 -3.50
CA LYS A 5 14.31 -0.95 -4.41
C LYS A 5 15.66 -1.20 -5.08
N ASN A 6 16.53 -1.94 -4.40
CA ASN A 6 17.92 -2.17 -4.79
C ASN A 6 18.11 -3.46 -5.57
N CYS A 7 17.06 -4.26 -5.69
CA CYS A 7 17.10 -5.53 -6.37
C CYS A 7 16.31 -5.48 -7.67
N LYS A 8 16.87 -6.06 -8.72
CA LYS A 8 16.26 -6.13 -10.05
C LYS A 8 16.39 -7.54 -10.60
N GLY A 9 15.31 -8.01 -11.21
CA GLY A 9 15.34 -9.21 -12.02
C GLY A 9 15.90 -8.94 -13.42
N ASP A 10 16.64 -9.90 -13.96
CA ASP A 10 17.08 -9.85 -15.36
C ASP A 10 15.86 -10.00 -16.28
N ASN A 11 15.70 -9.07 -17.22
CA ASN A 11 14.60 -9.10 -18.17
C ASN A 11 15.02 -9.86 -19.43
N THR A 12 14.68 -11.14 -19.52
CA THR A 12 15.10 -12.01 -20.63
C THR A 12 14.56 -11.56 -21.99
N PHE A 13 13.50 -10.74 -22.06
CA PHE A 13 12.91 -10.28 -23.32
C PHE A 13 13.85 -9.39 -24.16
N TRP A 14 14.74 -8.61 -23.52
CA TRP A 14 15.67 -7.72 -24.23
C TRP A 14 16.78 -8.47 -25.00
N THR A 15 17.10 -9.70 -24.59
CA THR A 15 18.13 -10.52 -25.25
C THR A 15 17.66 -11.16 -26.56
N HIS A 16 16.35 -11.32 -26.76
CA HIS A 16 15.81 -11.89 -27.99
C HIS A 16 15.91 -10.96 -29.21
N PHE A 17 15.88 -9.64 -29.01
CA PHE A 17 16.02 -8.65 -30.09
C PHE A 17 17.48 -8.28 -30.41
N SER A 18 18.41 -8.54 -29.48
CA SER A 18 19.82 -8.12 -29.59
C SER A 18 20.76 -9.23 -30.09
N GLY A 19 20.22 -10.38 -30.52
CA GLY A 19 20.97 -11.41 -31.26
C GLY A 19 22.12 -12.09 -30.49
N GLY A 20 22.24 -11.87 -29.18
CA GLY A 20 23.27 -12.46 -28.34
C GLY A 20 22.83 -13.79 -27.75
N ALA A 21 23.64 -14.84 -27.90
CA ALA A 21 23.38 -16.15 -27.32
C ALA A 21 23.21 -16.06 -25.78
N ALA A 22 22.03 -16.42 -25.29
CA ALA A 22 21.71 -16.44 -23.86
C ALA A 22 22.61 -17.49 -23.16
N LYS A 23 23.48 -17.02 -22.25
CA LYS A 23 24.23 -17.91 -21.35
C LYS A 23 23.25 -18.51 -20.32
N LYS A 24 23.13 -19.83 -20.33
CA LYS A 24 22.15 -20.66 -19.58
C LYS A 24 22.26 -20.67 -18.05
N ASP A 25 23.08 -19.82 -17.44
CA ASP A 25 23.37 -19.92 -16.00
C ASP A 25 23.74 -18.55 -15.39
N LYS A 26 22.86 -17.56 -15.53
CA LYS A 26 23.01 -16.27 -14.85
C LYS A 26 21.88 -16.07 -13.87
N HIS A 27 22.25 -15.79 -12.62
CA HIS A 27 21.35 -15.48 -11.52
C HIS A 27 20.30 -14.45 -11.95
N VAL A 28 19.03 -14.78 -11.72
CA VAL A 28 17.87 -14.09 -12.30
C VAL A 28 17.42 -12.88 -11.46
N TYR A 29 18.11 -12.60 -10.35
CA TYR A 29 17.84 -11.50 -9.42
C TYR A 29 19.17 -10.93 -8.90
N HIS A 30 19.43 -9.66 -9.19
CA HIS A 30 20.64 -8.93 -8.82
C HIS A 30 20.29 -7.81 -7.86
N CYS A 31 20.96 -7.76 -6.71
CA CYS A 31 20.85 -6.66 -5.75
C CYS A 31 22.15 -5.87 -5.70
N THR A 32 22.07 -4.55 -5.51
CA THR A 32 23.26 -3.71 -5.29
C THR A 32 23.90 -4.00 -3.93
N ASP A 33 25.18 -3.67 -3.76
CA ASP A 33 25.90 -3.85 -2.49
C ASP A 33 25.24 -3.12 -1.31
N GLU A 34 24.55 -2.01 -1.59
CA GLU A 34 23.76 -1.26 -0.61
C GLU A 34 22.66 -2.10 0.05
N GLU A 35 22.08 -3.06 -0.67
CA GLU A 35 21.08 -3.98 -0.12
C GLU A 35 21.66 -4.91 0.95
N TYR A 36 22.93 -5.28 0.82
CA TYR A 36 23.61 -6.17 1.75
C TYR A 36 24.26 -5.42 2.93
N GLN A 37 24.54 -4.13 2.75
CA GLN A 37 25.10 -3.26 3.79
C GLN A 37 24.03 -2.61 4.66
N SER A 38 22.88 -2.27 4.10
CA SER A 38 21.74 -1.75 4.86
C SER A 38 21.08 -2.92 5.61
N LYS A 39 20.83 -2.76 6.91
CA LYS A 39 20.24 -3.83 7.74
C LYS A 39 18.82 -4.24 7.34
N TYR A 40 18.21 -3.61 6.33
CA TYR A 40 16.85 -3.90 5.89
C TYR A 40 16.66 -3.55 4.41
N SER A 41 15.94 -4.41 3.69
CA SER A 41 15.57 -4.33 2.27
C SER A 41 14.57 -3.21 1.92
N GLY A 42 14.58 -2.11 2.67
CA GLY A 42 13.56 -1.05 2.63
C GLY A 42 12.27 -1.36 3.40
N TRP A 43 12.07 -2.59 3.87
CA TRP A 43 10.89 -3.00 4.63
C TRP A 43 11.04 -2.72 6.13
N PRO A 44 9.92 -2.50 6.86
CA PRO A 44 10.02 -2.09 8.26
C PRO A 44 10.64 -3.13 9.20
N THR A 45 10.49 -4.42 8.90
CA THR A 45 10.97 -5.53 9.74
C THR A 45 11.15 -6.82 8.93
N ASN A 46 11.55 -7.90 9.60
CA ASN A 46 11.51 -9.26 9.06
C ASN A 46 10.06 -9.69 8.87
N ILE A 47 9.71 -10.04 7.64
CA ILE A 47 8.31 -10.26 7.24
C ILE A 47 7.80 -11.60 7.78
N ILE A 48 8.68 -12.60 7.84
CA ILE A 48 8.32 -13.95 8.30
C ILE A 48 9.32 -14.39 9.35
N ASN A 49 8.82 -14.80 10.50
CA ASN A 49 9.58 -15.45 11.56
C ASN A 49 8.98 -16.84 11.79
N ILE A 50 9.81 -17.87 11.81
CA ILE A 50 9.37 -19.27 11.90
C ILE A 50 10.15 -19.97 13.01
N GLU A 51 9.43 -20.55 13.96
CA GLU A 51 9.99 -21.46 14.94
C GLU A 51 10.10 -22.87 14.34
N ILE A 52 11.29 -23.44 14.36
CA ILE A 52 11.56 -24.78 13.83
C ILE A 52 12.05 -25.70 14.97
N PRO A 53 11.56 -26.95 15.06
CA PRO A 53 12.06 -27.91 16.04
C PRO A 53 13.54 -28.21 15.81
N SER A 54 14.31 -28.30 16.89
CA SER A 54 15.79 -28.39 16.84
C SER A 54 16.33 -29.77 16.49
N THR A 55 15.55 -30.82 16.67
CA THR A 55 15.90 -32.16 16.19
C THR A 55 15.37 -32.32 14.76
N LYS A 56 16.28 -32.52 13.79
CA LYS A 56 15.96 -33.14 12.49
C LYS A 56 15.53 -34.60 12.74
N GLY A 57 14.34 -34.78 13.30
CA GLY A 57 13.73 -36.10 13.47
C GLY A 57 13.32 -36.64 12.11
N LEU A 58 13.60 -37.92 11.85
CA LEU A 58 13.07 -38.67 10.71
C LEU A 58 11.60 -38.29 10.49
N ASP A 59 11.33 -37.67 9.35
CA ASP A 59 10.04 -37.15 8.90
C ASP A 59 9.25 -36.35 9.95
N ALA A 60 8.82 -35.13 9.58
CA ALA A 60 7.88 -34.37 10.41
C ALA A 60 6.56 -35.13 10.72
N TYR A 61 6.34 -36.28 10.05
CA TYR A 61 5.28 -37.25 10.28
C TYR A 61 5.81 -38.69 10.17
N PRO A 62 6.18 -39.36 11.28
CA PRO A 62 6.37 -40.81 11.23
C PRO A 62 5.04 -41.45 10.83
N SER A 63 5.09 -42.38 9.87
CA SER A 63 3.97 -43.28 9.64
C SER A 63 3.65 -44.03 10.94
N VAL A 64 2.38 -44.41 11.18
CA VAL A 64 1.96 -45.14 12.41
C VAL A 64 2.83 -46.40 12.67
N THR A 65 3.48 -46.91 11.63
CA THR A 65 4.42 -48.02 11.64
C THR A 65 5.83 -47.70 12.17
N GLU A 66 6.31 -46.45 12.07
CA GLU A 66 7.66 -46.04 12.53
C GLU A 66 7.71 -45.66 14.02
N ALA A 67 6.56 -45.29 14.61
CA ALA A 67 6.45 -44.95 16.03
C ALA A 67 6.70 -46.13 17.00
N PHE A 68 6.76 -47.37 16.50
CA PHE A 68 6.93 -48.57 17.32
C PHE A 68 8.35 -49.14 17.36
N GLN A 69 9.33 -48.58 16.62
CA GLN A 69 10.68 -49.17 16.52
C GLN A 69 11.82 -48.33 17.11
N THR A 70 11.60 -47.09 17.50
CA THR A 70 12.66 -46.27 18.12
C THR A 70 12.58 -46.32 19.64
N ASN A 71 13.43 -47.17 20.20
CA ASN A 71 13.74 -47.29 21.62
C ASN A 71 13.99 -45.92 22.31
N MET A 72 13.48 -45.82 23.54
CA MET A 72 13.52 -44.66 24.44
C MET A 72 14.93 -44.31 24.97
N THR A 73 15.85 -43.80 24.15
CA THR A 73 17.15 -43.32 24.68
C THR A 73 17.75 -42.05 24.04
N SER A 74 16.97 -41.17 23.38
CA SER A 74 17.47 -39.83 23.02
C SER A 74 16.35 -38.83 22.74
N MET A 75 15.55 -38.47 23.75
CA MET A 75 14.79 -37.21 23.71
C MET A 75 15.67 -36.12 24.32
N GLU A 76 16.67 -35.65 23.57
CA GLU A 76 17.20 -34.32 23.83
C GLU A 76 16.09 -33.33 23.43
N CYS A 77 15.48 -32.71 24.44
CA CYS A 77 14.47 -31.68 24.28
C CYS A 77 15.17 -30.42 23.73
N GLY A 78 15.44 -30.40 22.43
CA GLY A 78 16.04 -29.25 21.77
C GLY A 78 15.12 -28.03 21.91
N LEU A 79 15.70 -26.87 22.24
CA LEU A 79 14.98 -25.59 22.21
C LEU A 79 14.67 -25.21 20.76
N PRO A 80 13.43 -24.81 20.42
CA PRO A 80 13.10 -24.44 19.05
C PRO A 80 13.99 -23.29 18.57
N THR A 81 14.45 -23.38 17.32
CA THR A 81 15.27 -22.35 16.69
C THR A 81 14.36 -21.39 15.94
N LEU A 82 14.49 -20.10 16.20
CA LEU A 82 13.79 -19.06 15.45
C LEU A 82 14.58 -18.70 14.19
N LEU A 83 13.96 -18.85 13.02
CA LEU A 83 14.45 -18.31 11.76
C LEU A 83 13.67 -17.04 11.40
N SER A 84 14.37 -16.01 10.96
CA SER A 84 13.78 -14.75 10.53
C SER A 84 14.16 -14.44 9.09
N PHE A 85 13.20 -14.01 8.29
CA PHE A 85 13.37 -13.79 6.86
C PHE A 85 12.96 -12.39 6.44
N THR A 86 13.84 -11.73 5.69
CA THR A 86 13.64 -10.41 5.09
C THR A 86 12.81 -10.48 3.80
N ALA A 87 12.34 -9.33 3.30
CA ALA A 87 11.65 -9.27 1.99
C ALA A 87 12.47 -9.87 0.85
N ARG A 88 13.78 -9.61 0.85
CA ARG A 88 14.71 -10.14 -0.15
C ARG A 88 14.75 -11.66 -0.11
N GLU A 89 14.83 -12.25 1.08
CA GLU A 89 14.90 -13.71 1.28
C GLU A 89 13.58 -14.43 0.99
N LEU A 90 12.46 -13.70 1.05
CA LEU A 90 11.18 -14.16 0.53
C LEU A 90 11.19 -14.13 -1.00
N ALA A 91 11.67 -13.03 -1.59
CA ALA A 91 11.68 -12.78 -3.03
C ALA A 91 12.62 -13.70 -3.81
N ASP A 92 13.78 -14.06 -3.25
CA ASP A 92 14.77 -14.97 -3.86
C ASP A 92 14.52 -16.46 -3.54
N GLY A 93 13.52 -16.74 -2.71
CA GLY A 93 13.10 -18.09 -2.32
C GLY A 93 13.96 -18.75 -1.25
N THR A 94 14.86 -18.01 -0.59
CA THR A 94 15.65 -18.51 0.55
C THR A 94 14.78 -19.08 1.65
N LEU A 95 13.64 -18.43 1.95
CA LEU A 95 12.63 -18.96 2.89
C LEU A 95 12.22 -20.39 2.53
N PHE A 96 11.71 -20.60 1.32
CA PHE A 96 11.18 -21.90 0.89
C PHE A 96 12.24 -22.99 0.89
N LYS A 97 13.50 -22.64 0.58
CA LYS A 97 14.63 -23.58 0.69
C LYS A 97 14.95 -23.93 2.14
N ALA A 98 14.89 -22.95 3.05
CA ALA A 98 15.22 -23.14 4.45
C ALA A 98 14.20 -24.04 5.18
N ILE A 99 12.93 -24.01 4.77
CA ILE A 99 11.86 -24.82 5.37
C ILE A 99 11.45 -26.03 4.50
N GLU A 100 12.23 -26.37 3.48
CA GLU A 100 11.92 -27.42 2.51
C GLU A 100 11.71 -28.80 3.16
N ASP A 101 12.47 -29.11 4.20
CA ASP A 101 12.38 -30.36 4.96
C ASP A 101 11.15 -30.41 5.89
N TYR A 102 10.56 -29.25 6.20
CA TYR A 102 9.46 -29.13 7.19
C TYR A 102 8.09 -28.87 6.55
N ASP A 103 8.07 -28.33 5.34
CA ASP A 103 6.85 -28.09 4.57
C ASP A 103 6.94 -28.73 3.18
N PRO A 104 6.16 -29.80 2.91
CA PRO A 104 6.19 -30.51 1.64
C PRO A 104 5.82 -29.62 0.43
N ASP A 105 5.10 -28.52 0.65
CA ASP A 105 4.72 -27.57 -0.40
C ASP A 105 5.85 -26.62 -0.80
N SER A 106 6.91 -26.50 0.01
CA SER A 106 8.02 -25.57 -0.26
C SER A 106 8.68 -25.80 -1.62
N LYS A 107 8.87 -27.07 -2.02
CA LYS A 107 9.37 -27.42 -3.36
C LYS A 107 8.47 -26.90 -4.46
N ARG A 108 7.15 -27.02 -4.27
CA ARG A 108 6.16 -26.52 -5.23
C ARG A 108 6.17 -25.00 -5.29
N MET A 109 6.24 -24.33 -4.14
CA MET A 109 6.31 -22.86 -4.06
C MET A 109 7.58 -22.32 -4.70
N LEU A 110 8.74 -22.94 -4.45
CA LEU A 110 10.00 -22.57 -5.08
C LEU A 110 9.96 -22.76 -6.59
N HIS A 111 9.36 -23.85 -7.08
CA HIS A 111 9.15 -24.05 -8.52
C HIS A 111 8.23 -22.98 -9.13
N GLN A 112 7.13 -22.62 -8.45
CA GLN A 112 6.21 -21.57 -8.90
C GLN A 112 6.88 -20.20 -8.88
N LEU A 113 7.63 -19.87 -7.83
CA LEU A 113 8.43 -18.65 -7.73
C LEU A 113 9.39 -18.54 -8.93
N LYS A 114 10.16 -19.59 -9.17
CA LYS A 114 11.07 -19.63 -10.32
C LYS A 114 10.32 -19.45 -11.63
N LYS A 115 9.28 -20.23 -11.88
CA LYS A 115 8.56 -20.25 -13.16
C LYS A 115 7.80 -18.96 -13.47
N LEU A 116 7.13 -18.37 -12.46
CA LEU A 116 6.17 -17.27 -12.64
C LEU A 116 6.75 -15.88 -12.31
N TYR A 117 7.89 -15.81 -11.62
CA TYR A 117 8.46 -14.53 -11.19
C TYR A 117 9.88 -14.32 -11.72
N HIS A 118 10.74 -15.33 -11.63
CA HIS A 118 12.12 -15.22 -12.09
C HIS A 118 12.23 -15.47 -13.60
N ASP A 119 11.71 -16.61 -14.07
CA ASP A 119 11.82 -17.04 -15.46
C ASP A 119 10.69 -16.47 -16.36
N ASP A 120 9.76 -15.66 -15.80
CA ASP A 120 8.70 -15.02 -16.59
C ASP A 120 9.32 -13.94 -17.50
N PRO A 121 9.21 -14.10 -18.83
CA PRO A 121 9.89 -13.24 -19.77
C PRO A 121 9.14 -11.91 -20.00
N VAL A 122 7.93 -11.74 -19.47
CA VAL A 122 7.06 -10.57 -19.72
C VAL A 122 7.12 -9.59 -18.56
N MET A 123 6.95 -10.05 -17.32
CA MET A 123 6.89 -9.19 -16.13
C MET A 123 7.49 -9.89 -14.91
N ASN A 124 8.52 -9.28 -14.33
CA ASN A 124 9.01 -9.65 -13.00
C ASN A 124 8.47 -8.64 -11.97
N PRO A 125 7.46 -9.01 -11.15
CA PRO A 125 6.86 -8.10 -10.19
C PRO A 125 7.73 -7.86 -8.94
N LEU A 126 8.91 -8.49 -8.84
CA LEU A 126 9.92 -8.24 -7.80
C LEU A 126 10.93 -7.17 -8.18
N THR A 127 10.89 -6.68 -9.42
CA THR A 127 11.67 -5.55 -9.88
C THR A 127 10.84 -4.27 -9.67
N PRO A 128 11.43 -3.19 -9.17
CA PRO A 128 10.81 -1.86 -9.19
C PRO A 128 10.27 -1.45 -10.57
N TRP A 129 9.06 -0.88 -10.61
CA TRP A 129 8.42 -0.52 -11.88
C TRP A 129 8.75 0.91 -12.29
N GLU A 130 9.12 1.09 -13.55
CA GLU A 130 9.19 2.40 -14.18
C GLU A 130 7.78 2.96 -14.47
N ARG A 131 7.69 4.28 -14.67
CA ARG A 131 6.42 4.93 -14.99
C ARG A 131 5.82 4.32 -16.26
N PRO A 132 4.58 3.83 -16.24
CA PRO A 132 3.96 3.22 -17.42
C PRO A 132 3.86 4.24 -18.58
N PRO A 133 3.97 3.80 -19.85
CA PRO A 133 4.01 4.67 -21.02
C PRO A 133 2.64 5.25 -21.42
N ILE A 134 1.75 5.49 -20.45
CA ILE A 134 0.41 6.06 -20.65
C ILE A 134 0.37 7.56 -20.35
N LYS A 135 -0.61 8.25 -20.92
CA LYS A 135 -0.74 9.71 -20.86
C LYS A 135 -0.96 10.20 -19.43
N ASN A 136 -1.95 9.63 -18.75
CA ASN A 136 -2.35 10.04 -17.41
C ASN A 136 -2.20 8.87 -16.46
N VAL A 137 -1.49 9.07 -15.35
CA VAL A 137 -1.34 8.08 -14.28
C VAL A 137 -1.91 8.69 -13.02
N PHE A 138 -2.89 8.02 -12.41
CA PHE A 138 -3.44 8.38 -11.10
C PHE A 138 -3.19 7.19 -10.17
N CYS A 139 -2.43 7.42 -9.11
CA CYS A 139 -2.20 6.45 -8.06
C CYS A 139 -2.93 6.91 -6.81
N ILE A 140 -3.88 6.13 -6.31
CA ILE A 140 -4.77 6.57 -5.24
C ILE A 140 -4.85 5.46 -4.20
N TYR A 141 -4.56 5.79 -2.95
CA TYR A 141 -4.53 4.83 -1.86
C TYR A 141 -4.89 5.45 -0.51
N GLY A 142 -5.22 4.58 0.44
CA GLY A 142 -5.42 4.96 1.82
C GLY A 142 -4.10 4.98 2.59
N ALA A 143 -4.02 5.81 3.63
CA ALA A 143 -2.85 5.88 4.49
C ALA A 143 -3.25 6.11 5.95
N HIS A 144 -2.27 6.04 6.83
CA HIS A 144 -2.38 6.28 8.27
C HIS A 144 -3.24 5.25 9.02
N LEU A 145 -3.46 4.04 8.50
CA LEU A 145 -4.08 2.95 9.27
C LEU A 145 -3.03 2.00 9.81
N LYS A 146 -3.32 1.37 10.96
CA LYS A 146 -2.49 0.30 11.51
C LYS A 146 -2.46 -0.85 10.49
N THR A 147 -1.28 -1.23 10.00
CA THR A 147 -1.14 -2.18 8.89
C THR A 147 -0.26 -3.36 9.25
N GLU A 148 -0.62 -4.56 8.79
CA GLU A 148 0.16 -5.78 8.99
C GLU A 148 1.44 -5.78 8.14
N VAL A 149 2.59 -6.02 8.77
CA VAL A 149 3.91 -5.96 8.11
C VAL A 149 4.78 -7.19 8.35
N GLY A 150 4.41 -8.06 9.29
CA GLY A 150 5.13 -9.31 9.53
C GLY A 150 4.32 -10.32 10.32
N TYR A 151 4.76 -11.57 10.28
CA TYR A 151 4.07 -12.73 10.85
C TYR A 151 5.05 -13.63 11.60
N TYR A 152 4.59 -14.19 12.71
CA TYR A 152 5.26 -15.28 13.44
C TYR A 152 4.51 -16.58 13.22
N PHE A 153 5.24 -17.62 12.82
CA PHE A 153 4.73 -18.96 12.62
C PHE A 153 5.39 -19.93 13.58
N ALA A 154 4.61 -20.89 14.07
CA ALA A 154 5.10 -22.03 14.81
C ALA A 154 4.39 -23.33 14.36
N PRO A 155 4.98 -24.51 14.62
CA PRO A 155 4.34 -25.78 14.33
C PRO A 155 3.06 -25.93 15.14
N SER A 156 1.97 -26.34 14.49
CA SER A 156 0.67 -26.50 15.14
C SER A 156 0.50 -27.84 15.87
N GLY A 157 1.37 -28.81 15.56
CA GLY A 157 1.24 -30.22 15.95
C GLY A 157 0.22 -31.02 15.14
N LYS A 158 -0.47 -30.41 14.16
CA LYS A 158 -1.42 -31.10 13.27
C LYS A 158 -0.74 -31.62 12.01
N PRO A 159 -1.32 -32.61 11.31
CA PRO A 159 -0.88 -33.01 9.97
C PRO A 159 -1.00 -31.88 8.95
N TYR A 160 -0.14 -31.92 7.93
CA TYR A 160 -0.27 -31.11 6.73
C TYR A 160 -1.70 -31.24 6.15
N PRO A 161 -2.34 -30.15 5.69
CA PRO A 161 -1.79 -28.80 5.47
C PRO A 161 -1.85 -27.86 6.68
N ASP A 162 -2.38 -28.30 7.82
CA ASP A 162 -2.58 -27.45 8.99
C ASP A 162 -1.35 -27.43 9.92
N ASN A 163 -0.16 -27.77 9.41
CA ASN A 163 1.06 -27.99 10.19
C ASN A 163 1.70 -26.71 10.76
N TRP A 164 1.26 -25.55 10.29
CA TRP A 164 1.72 -24.24 10.74
C TRP A 164 0.56 -23.41 11.30
N ILE A 165 0.82 -22.62 12.33
CA ILE A 165 -0.12 -21.63 12.87
C ILE A 165 0.55 -20.26 13.02
N ILE A 166 -0.21 -19.20 12.81
CA ILE A 166 0.22 -17.83 13.09
C ILE A 166 0.12 -17.59 14.60
N THR A 167 1.25 -17.45 15.27
CA THR A 167 1.32 -17.18 16.72
C THR A 167 1.20 -15.69 17.03
N ASP A 168 1.80 -14.84 16.19
CA ASP A 168 1.75 -13.38 16.36
C ASP A 168 1.77 -12.66 15.00
N ILE A 169 1.31 -11.40 14.97
CA ILE A 169 1.34 -10.50 13.82
C ILE A 169 2.00 -9.20 14.24
N ILE A 170 2.95 -8.73 13.45
CA ILE A 170 3.59 -7.42 13.61
C ILE A 170 2.79 -6.40 12.83
N TYR A 171 2.43 -5.32 13.51
CA TYR A 171 1.75 -4.17 12.92
C TYR A 171 2.66 -2.95 12.89
N GLU A 172 2.61 -2.22 11.78
CA GLU A 172 3.14 -0.88 11.67
C GLU A 172 2.09 0.12 12.17
N THR A 173 2.49 0.89 13.18
CA THR A 173 1.74 1.99 13.77
C THR A 173 2.58 3.26 13.72
N GLU A 174 1.98 4.43 13.98
CA GLU A 174 2.63 5.74 13.80
C GLU A 174 4.01 5.80 14.50
N GLY A 175 5.09 5.63 13.72
CA GLY A 175 6.49 5.63 14.19
C GLY A 175 6.95 4.41 14.99
N SER A 176 6.17 3.32 15.07
CA SER A 176 6.58 2.12 15.83
C SER A 176 6.00 0.81 15.28
N LEU A 177 6.73 -0.27 15.53
CA LEU A 177 6.32 -1.64 15.21
C LEU A 177 5.87 -2.35 16.47
N VAL A 178 4.66 -2.88 16.46
CA VAL A 178 4.03 -3.46 17.64
C VAL A 178 3.42 -4.81 17.27
N SER A 179 3.71 -5.83 18.08
CA SER A 179 3.09 -7.15 17.95
C SER A 179 1.60 -7.12 18.29
N ARG A 180 0.86 -8.19 17.98
CA ARG A 180 -0.56 -8.32 18.38
C ARG A 180 -0.69 -8.31 19.90
N SER A 181 0.32 -8.81 20.60
CA SER A 181 0.43 -8.82 22.06
C SER A 181 0.76 -7.44 22.68
N GLY A 182 1.09 -6.43 21.87
CA GLY A 182 1.40 -5.07 22.33
C GLY A 182 2.87 -4.81 22.63
N THR A 183 3.75 -5.78 22.34
CA THR A 183 5.20 -5.66 22.53
C THR A 183 5.82 -4.89 21.37
N VAL A 184 6.70 -3.94 21.69
CA VAL A 184 7.46 -3.22 20.66
C VAL A 184 8.49 -4.17 20.04
N VAL A 185 8.52 -4.22 18.72
CA VAL A 185 9.42 -5.08 17.94
C VAL A 185 10.52 -4.23 17.31
N ASP A 186 11.73 -4.76 17.26
CA ASP A 186 12.85 -4.11 16.59
C ASP A 186 12.61 -4.01 15.07
N GLY A 187 12.87 -2.83 14.52
CA GLY A 187 12.78 -2.55 13.09
C GLY A 187 12.72 -1.05 12.82
N ASN A 188 12.55 -0.69 11.55
CA ASN A 188 12.49 0.70 11.10
C ASN A 188 11.09 1.05 10.61
N ALA A 189 10.23 1.51 11.51
CA ALA A 189 8.89 1.94 11.14
C ALA A 189 8.92 3.11 10.15
N GLY A 190 8.05 3.06 9.15
CA GLY A 190 7.86 4.15 8.22
C GLY A 190 7.30 5.42 8.90
N PRO A 191 7.52 6.59 8.29
CA PRO A 191 6.94 7.85 8.78
C PRO A 191 5.42 7.90 8.60
N ILE A 192 4.89 7.11 7.68
CA ILE A 192 3.46 6.97 7.38
C ILE A 192 3.14 5.47 7.36
N THR A 193 1.96 5.11 7.86
CA THR A 193 1.46 3.73 7.86
C THR A 193 0.49 3.49 6.70
N GLY A 194 0.23 2.23 6.37
CA GLY A 194 -0.55 1.84 5.19
C GLY A 194 -2.07 1.99 5.32
N ASP A 195 -2.79 1.15 4.56
CA ASP A 195 -4.25 1.18 4.42
C ASP A 195 -4.99 0.06 5.17
N GLU A 196 -4.39 -0.46 6.25
CA GLU A 196 -4.75 -1.66 7.02
C GLU A 196 -4.24 -2.98 6.44
N THR A 197 -4.16 -3.12 5.11
CA THR A 197 -3.76 -4.37 4.46
C THR A 197 -2.40 -4.26 3.77
N VAL A 198 -2.17 -3.16 3.05
CA VAL A 198 -0.95 -2.92 2.26
C VAL A 198 -0.14 -1.83 2.96
N PRO A 199 1.14 -2.07 3.28
CA PRO A 199 1.98 -1.10 3.95
C PRO A 199 2.29 0.08 3.04
N TYR A 200 2.49 1.23 3.66
CA TYR A 200 2.73 2.49 2.95
C TYR A 200 3.94 2.41 2.03
N HIS A 201 5.01 1.71 2.43
CA HIS A 201 6.19 1.46 1.59
C HIS A 201 5.85 0.90 0.20
N SER A 202 4.84 0.03 0.10
CA SER A 202 4.39 -0.51 -1.18
C SER A 202 3.43 0.43 -1.90
N LEU A 203 2.54 1.11 -1.16
CA LEU A 203 1.53 2.01 -1.72
C LEU A 203 2.16 3.26 -2.33
N SER A 204 3.15 3.85 -1.65
CA SER A 204 3.79 5.10 -2.05
C SER A 204 4.77 4.95 -3.20
N TRP A 205 5.07 3.72 -3.65
CA TRP A 205 6.03 3.46 -4.71
C TRP A 205 5.75 4.25 -6.01
N CYS A 206 4.48 4.46 -6.32
CA CYS A 206 4.07 5.21 -7.50
C CYS A 206 4.47 6.70 -7.47
N LYS A 207 4.93 7.23 -6.32
CA LYS A 207 5.55 8.56 -6.24
C LYS A 207 6.85 8.64 -7.02
N ASN A 208 7.57 7.53 -7.21
CA ASN A 208 8.73 7.47 -8.11
C ASN A 208 8.40 7.79 -9.58
N TRP A 209 7.10 7.80 -9.94
CA TRP A 209 6.63 8.20 -11.27
C TRP A 209 6.29 9.69 -11.39
N LEU A 210 6.37 10.43 -10.29
CA LEU A 210 6.38 11.90 -10.29
C LEU A 210 7.74 12.37 -10.77
N GLY A 211 7.77 13.46 -11.53
CA GLY A 211 9.01 14.08 -11.94
C GLY A 211 9.71 14.86 -10.84
N PRO A 212 10.77 15.62 -11.19
CA PRO A 212 11.63 16.31 -10.22
C PRO A 212 10.95 17.47 -9.49
N LYS A 213 9.85 18.00 -10.04
CA LYS A 213 9.08 19.08 -9.42
C LYS A 213 7.64 18.65 -9.25
N VAL A 214 7.15 18.73 -8.02
CA VAL A 214 5.81 18.26 -7.65
C VAL A 214 5.06 19.38 -6.93
N ASN A 215 3.79 19.56 -7.29
CA ASN A 215 2.88 20.42 -6.55
C ASN A 215 2.14 19.58 -5.51
N ILE A 216 2.21 19.99 -4.25
CA ILE A 216 1.57 19.33 -3.13
C ILE A 216 0.40 20.18 -2.65
N THR A 217 -0.78 19.60 -2.56
CA THR A 217 -1.95 20.25 -1.97
C THR A 217 -2.57 19.34 -0.92
N MET A 218 -2.79 19.84 0.29
CA MET A 218 -3.51 19.11 1.33
C MET A 218 -4.83 19.82 1.62
N ALA A 219 -5.93 19.09 1.51
CA ALA A 219 -7.28 19.61 1.71
C ALA A 219 -8.08 18.72 2.67
N PRO A 220 -9.02 19.28 3.45
CA PRO A 220 -9.94 18.47 4.24
C PRO A 220 -10.73 17.51 3.35
N GLN A 221 -10.96 16.28 3.83
CA GLN A 221 -11.81 15.32 3.12
C GLN A 221 -13.29 15.75 3.05
N PRO A 222 -13.91 16.33 4.09
CA PRO A 222 -15.27 16.87 4.02
C PRO A 222 -15.38 18.12 3.12
N GLU A 223 -16.59 18.65 2.99
CA GLU A 223 -16.84 19.94 2.36
C GLU A 223 -16.09 21.05 3.11
N HIS A 224 -15.42 21.93 2.37
CA HIS A 224 -14.57 22.99 2.90
C HIS A 224 -14.60 24.23 1.99
N ASP A 225 -14.37 25.41 2.59
CA ASP A 225 -14.43 26.70 1.89
C ASP A 225 -13.06 27.11 1.32
N GLY A 226 -12.00 26.45 1.78
CA GLY A 226 -10.62 26.68 1.39
C GLY A 226 -9.72 27.21 2.49
N SER A 227 -10.25 27.59 3.64
CA SER A 227 -9.46 28.14 4.75
C SER A 227 -8.34 27.20 5.22
N ASP A 228 -8.62 25.91 5.19
CA ASP A 228 -7.75 24.86 5.73
C ASP A 228 -6.95 24.14 4.64
N VAL A 229 -7.02 24.63 3.40
CA VAL A 229 -6.27 24.09 2.26
C VAL A 229 -4.85 24.64 2.31
N GLN A 230 -3.88 23.73 2.30
CA GLN A 230 -2.45 24.06 2.27
C GLN A 230 -1.87 23.68 0.91
N VAL A 231 -1.03 24.55 0.35
CA VAL A 231 -0.45 24.38 -0.98
C VAL A 231 1.04 24.69 -0.94
N GLU A 232 1.84 23.74 -1.43
CA GLU A 232 3.28 23.90 -1.67
C GLU A 232 3.56 23.61 -3.15
N LEU A 233 4.13 24.58 -3.85
CA LEU A 233 4.38 24.47 -5.29
C LEU A 233 5.87 24.24 -5.56
N ASN A 234 6.16 23.49 -6.63
CA ASN A 234 7.53 23.21 -7.08
C ASN A 234 8.42 22.58 -6.01
N VAL A 235 7.87 21.63 -5.25
CA VAL A 235 8.64 20.84 -4.28
C VAL A 235 9.61 19.96 -5.06
N GLU A 236 10.90 20.05 -4.71
CA GLU A 236 11.95 19.24 -5.32
C GLU A 236 11.79 17.77 -4.88
N HIS A 237 11.86 16.87 -5.85
CA HIS A 237 11.71 15.43 -5.65
C HIS A 237 12.92 14.70 -6.19
N GLU A 238 13.68 14.08 -5.29
CA GLU A 238 14.80 13.23 -5.65
C GLU A 238 14.29 11.88 -6.17
N HIS A 239 14.76 11.48 -7.35
CA HIS A 239 14.32 10.23 -7.97
C HIS A 239 14.67 9.01 -7.11
N GLY A 240 13.68 8.15 -6.83
CA GLY A 240 13.86 6.96 -5.99
C GLY A 240 13.69 7.22 -4.48
N SER A 241 13.41 8.46 -4.08
CA SER A 241 13.06 8.84 -2.71
C SER A 241 11.56 9.05 -2.56
N ASP A 242 11.04 8.90 -1.34
CA ASP A 242 9.65 9.27 -1.04
C ASP A 242 9.56 10.77 -0.74
N ILE A 243 8.42 11.38 -1.08
CA ILE A 243 8.10 12.78 -0.74
C ILE A 243 7.01 12.75 0.32
N ILE A 244 7.27 13.40 1.45
CA ILE A 244 6.31 13.50 2.55
C ILE A 244 5.93 14.96 2.70
N ALA A 245 4.63 15.25 2.62
CA ALA A 245 4.11 16.59 2.83
C ALA A 245 4.36 17.05 4.28
N ASN A 246 5.12 18.13 4.46
CA ASN A 246 5.37 18.72 5.79
C ASN A 246 4.33 19.79 6.11
N MET A 247 3.06 19.38 6.17
CA MET A 247 1.91 20.27 6.35
C MET A 247 1.23 20.04 7.70
N THR A 248 0.62 21.09 8.26
CA THR A 248 0.02 21.03 9.60
C THR A 248 -1.39 20.43 9.52
N LYS A 249 -1.61 19.28 10.18
CA LYS A 249 -2.93 18.65 10.25
C LYS A 249 -3.68 19.07 11.52
N ALA A 250 -4.93 19.50 11.38
CA ALA A 250 -5.79 19.74 12.53
C ALA A 250 -6.20 18.41 13.19
N PRO A 251 -6.29 18.35 14.54
CA PRO A 251 -6.69 17.14 15.23
C PRO A 251 -8.11 16.73 14.84
N ARG A 252 -8.34 15.42 14.64
CA ARG A 252 -9.63 14.80 14.27
C ARG A 252 -10.16 15.12 12.88
N VAL A 253 -9.50 15.98 12.10
CA VAL A 253 -9.83 16.21 10.69
C VAL A 253 -9.06 15.21 9.85
N LYS A 254 -9.74 14.59 8.89
CA LYS A 254 -9.11 13.74 7.87
C LYS A 254 -8.79 14.58 6.66
N TYR A 255 -7.60 14.43 6.11
CA TYR A 255 -7.16 15.14 4.93
C TYR A 255 -6.99 14.21 3.73
N ILE A 256 -6.99 14.81 2.55
CA ILE A 256 -6.48 14.20 1.33
C ILE A 256 -5.27 15.02 0.88
N THR A 257 -4.17 14.35 0.58
CA THR A 257 -2.95 14.97 0.06
C THR A 257 -2.80 14.62 -1.40
N PHE A 258 -2.69 15.63 -2.25
CA PHE A 258 -2.51 15.52 -3.69
C PHE A 258 -1.06 15.86 -4.04
N TYR A 259 -0.36 14.95 -4.69
CA TYR A 259 0.95 15.17 -5.29
C TYR A 259 0.76 15.15 -6.80
N GLU A 260 0.96 16.27 -7.47
CA GLU A 260 0.58 16.46 -8.87
C GLU A 260 1.78 16.95 -9.69
N ASP A 261 2.10 16.22 -10.75
CA ASP A 261 3.13 16.57 -11.74
C ASP A 261 2.54 16.48 -13.15
N SER A 262 2.71 17.54 -13.93
CA SER A 262 2.28 17.61 -15.33
C SER A 262 3.26 18.31 -16.26
N GLU A 263 4.40 18.75 -15.73
CA GLU A 263 5.38 19.54 -16.46
C GLU A 263 6.60 18.71 -16.83
N SER A 264 6.91 17.69 -16.03
CA SER A 264 8.14 16.91 -16.16
C SER A 264 8.21 16.08 -17.43
N ILE A 265 7.06 15.57 -17.90
CA ILE A 265 6.98 14.80 -19.15
C ILE A 265 5.96 15.46 -20.08
N PRO A 266 6.39 16.07 -21.20
CA PRO A 266 5.50 16.75 -22.13
C PRO A 266 4.32 15.88 -22.57
N GLY A 267 3.11 16.40 -22.40
CA GLY A 267 1.87 15.72 -22.80
C GLY A 267 1.43 14.60 -21.87
N LYS A 268 2.16 14.32 -20.78
CA LYS A 268 1.80 13.35 -19.75
C LYS A 268 1.63 14.02 -18.40
N ARG A 269 0.86 13.40 -17.50
CA ARG A 269 0.74 13.83 -16.11
C ARG A 269 0.65 12.64 -15.17
N THR A 270 1.15 12.81 -13.96
CA THR A 270 1.11 11.84 -12.87
C THR A 270 0.50 12.54 -11.66
N ALA A 271 -0.44 11.88 -10.99
CA ALA A 271 -0.97 12.33 -9.72
C ALA A 271 -0.99 11.18 -8.71
N VAL A 272 -0.62 11.49 -7.47
CA VAL A 272 -0.72 10.57 -6.34
C VAL A 272 -1.64 11.20 -5.30
N TRP A 273 -2.70 10.48 -4.91
CA TRP A 273 -3.68 10.95 -3.94
C TRP A 273 -3.67 10.06 -2.70
N GLU A 274 -3.35 10.65 -1.56
CA GLU A 274 -3.29 9.96 -0.26
C GLU A 274 -4.53 10.32 0.55
N LEU A 275 -5.37 9.32 0.88
CA LEU A 275 -6.56 9.52 1.68
C LEU A 275 -6.32 9.08 3.12
N ASP A 276 -6.37 10.02 4.07
CA ASP A 276 -6.26 9.73 5.49
C ASP A 276 -7.34 8.74 5.95
N LYS A 277 -6.90 7.67 6.63
CA LYS A 277 -7.74 6.68 7.29
C LYS A 277 -8.78 6.03 6.34
N ALA A 278 -8.42 5.86 5.07
CA ALA A 278 -9.22 5.11 4.10
C ALA A 278 -8.79 3.63 4.12
N ASN A 279 -9.74 2.73 4.40
CA ASN A 279 -9.49 1.30 4.46
C ASN A 279 -9.33 0.69 3.05
N HIS A 280 -8.38 -0.24 2.92
CA HIS A 280 -8.06 -0.97 1.69
C HIS A 280 -9.29 -1.42 0.88
N ARG A 281 -10.19 -2.17 1.52
CA ARG A 281 -11.37 -2.76 0.87
C ARG A 281 -12.44 -1.72 0.53
N ASN A 282 -12.59 -0.71 1.39
CA ASN A 282 -13.69 0.24 1.31
C ASN A 282 -13.33 1.52 0.53
N ILE A 283 -12.08 1.68 0.08
CA ILE A 283 -11.64 2.89 -0.62
C ILE A 283 -12.50 3.18 -1.87
N VAL A 284 -12.88 2.15 -2.62
CA VAL A 284 -13.74 2.27 -3.82
C VAL A 284 -15.19 2.68 -3.51
N ARG A 285 -15.59 2.59 -2.24
CA ARG A 285 -16.89 3.08 -1.74
C ARG A 285 -16.77 4.43 -1.04
N SER A 286 -15.57 5.00 -0.98
CA SER A 286 -15.34 6.29 -0.34
C SER A 286 -16.05 7.40 -1.12
N PRO A 287 -16.98 8.14 -0.49
CA PRO A 287 -17.62 9.28 -1.15
C PRO A 287 -16.61 10.37 -1.51
N VAL A 288 -15.54 10.52 -0.73
CA VAL A 288 -14.46 11.48 -0.95
C VAL A 288 -13.70 11.13 -2.23
N LEU A 289 -13.31 9.86 -2.39
CA LEU A 289 -12.64 9.40 -3.61
C LEU A 289 -13.53 9.62 -4.84
N MET A 290 -14.79 9.19 -4.75
CA MET A 290 -15.74 9.32 -5.87
C MET A 290 -15.96 10.78 -6.25
N ARG A 291 -16.03 11.69 -5.27
CA ARG A 291 -16.12 13.14 -5.49
C ARG A 291 -14.91 13.66 -6.26
N GLU A 292 -13.70 13.41 -5.77
CA GLU A 292 -12.48 13.95 -6.39
C GLU A 292 -12.23 13.36 -7.78
N LEU A 293 -12.47 12.05 -7.94
CA LEU A 293 -12.33 11.39 -9.24
C LEU A 293 -13.34 11.95 -10.24
N TRP A 294 -14.61 12.09 -9.83
CA TRP A 294 -15.64 12.65 -10.67
C TRP A 294 -15.35 14.11 -11.05
N LEU A 295 -14.91 14.94 -10.10
CA LEU A 295 -14.51 16.33 -10.37
C LEU A 295 -13.33 16.41 -11.33
N GLN A 296 -12.33 15.54 -11.18
CA GLN A 296 -11.19 15.48 -12.09
C GLN A 296 -11.62 15.04 -13.50
N MET A 297 -12.49 14.02 -13.60
CA MET A 297 -13.06 13.61 -14.89
C MET A 297 -13.86 14.74 -15.52
N TRP A 298 -14.74 15.39 -14.77
CA TRP A 298 -15.52 16.54 -15.22
C TRP A 298 -14.64 17.67 -15.74
N HIS A 299 -13.58 18.02 -15.01
CA HIS A 299 -12.59 19.00 -15.46
C HIS A 299 -11.96 18.62 -16.80
N ASP A 300 -11.61 17.34 -17.00
CA ASP A 300 -10.88 16.88 -18.18
C ASP A 300 -11.70 16.85 -19.48
N ILE A 301 -13.02 16.76 -19.39
CA ILE A 301 -13.93 16.77 -20.55
C ILE A 301 -14.23 18.20 -21.04
N GLN A 302 -13.86 19.22 -20.27
CA GLN A 302 -14.28 20.59 -20.54
C GLN A 302 -13.38 21.23 -21.61
N PRO A 303 -13.95 21.94 -22.59
CA PRO A 303 -13.18 22.56 -23.65
C PRO A 303 -12.41 23.78 -23.12
N GLY A 304 -11.14 23.92 -23.52
CA GLY A 304 -10.36 25.14 -23.27
C GLY A 304 -9.75 25.26 -21.86
N VAL A 305 -9.74 24.18 -21.09
CA VAL A 305 -9.13 24.16 -19.76
C VAL A 305 -7.61 24.32 -19.86
N LYS A 306 -7.10 25.35 -19.16
CA LYS A 306 -5.66 25.66 -19.14
C LYS A 306 -4.92 24.85 -18.06
N ALA A 307 -5.56 24.64 -16.91
CA ALA A 307 -5.01 23.87 -15.81
C ALA A 307 -4.92 22.37 -16.18
N LYS A 308 -3.92 21.68 -15.62
CA LYS A 308 -3.76 20.23 -15.82
C LYS A 308 -4.51 19.40 -14.79
N PHE A 309 -4.93 19.99 -13.69
CA PHE A 309 -5.67 19.31 -12.61
C PHE A 309 -6.77 20.22 -12.09
N VAL A 310 -7.84 19.60 -11.59
CA VAL A 310 -8.97 20.32 -10.99
C VAL A 310 -8.50 21.12 -9.77
N THR A 311 -8.96 22.37 -9.61
CA THR A 311 -8.64 23.17 -8.42
C THR A 311 -9.14 22.49 -7.15
N LYS A 312 -8.36 22.53 -6.07
CA LYS A 312 -8.73 22.02 -4.73
C LYS A 312 -9.10 23.14 -3.75
N ALA A 313 -9.24 24.38 -4.22
CA ALA A 313 -9.41 25.54 -3.36
C ALA A 313 -10.71 25.49 -2.52
N LYS A 314 -11.80 24.98 -3.08
CA LYS A 314 -13.10 24.87 -2.39
C LYS A 314 -13.72 23.51 -2.70
N ARG A 315 -14.45 22.92 -1.75
CA ARG A 315 -15.30 21.73 -1.96
C ARG A 315 -16.65 21.98 -1.32
N GLY A 316 -17.66 22.21 -2.16
CA GLY A 316 -19.04 22.34 -1.72
C GLY A 316 -19.76 20.99 -1.70
N PRO A 317 -20.94 20.92 -1.09
CA PRO A 317 -21.78 19.74 -1.12
C PRO A 317 -22.19 19.41 -2.56
N LEU A 318 -22.08 18.14 -2.97
CA LEU A 318 -22.47 17.67 -4.32
C LEU A 318 -23.62 16.65 -4.29
N ARG A 319 -24.04 16.21 -3.10
CA ARG A 319 -25.17 15.33 -2.88
C ARG A 319 -26.01 15.83 -1.71
N ASP A 320 -27.28 15.44 -1.64
CA ASP A 320 -28.13 15.73 -0.48
C ASP A 320 -27.49 15.25 0.83
N ALA A 321 -26.80 14.11 0.81
CA ALA A 321 -26.11 13.55 1.97
C ALA A 321 -24.91 14.39 2.47
N ASP A 322 -24.41 15.31 1.64
CA ASP A 322 -23.32 16.23 2.00
C ASP A 322 -23.88 17.50 2.68
N CYS A 323 -25.20 17.73 2.58
CA CYS A 323 -25.89 18.78 3.31
C CYS A 323 -26.22 18.32 4.74
N TYR A 324 -25.94 19.16 5.73
CA TYR A 324 -26.24 18.86 7.14
C TYR A 324 -26.81 20.08 7.85
N TRP A 325 -27.44 19.85 9.00
CA TRP A 325 -27.97 20.92 9.84
C TRP A 325 -26.89 21.47 10.78
N ASP A 326 -26.62 22.77 10.72
CA ASP A 326 -25.78 23.48 11.67
C ASP A 326 -26.63 23.90 12.87
N TYR A 327 -26.48 23.17 13.98
CA TYR A 327 -27.21 23.46 15.22
C TYR A 327 -26.84 24.80 15.86
N GLY A 328 -25.61 25.29 15.66
CA GLY A 328 -25.18 26.58 16.19
C GLY A 328 -25.85 27.76 15.48
N LYS A 329 -26.12 27.61 14.18
CA LYS A 329 -26.76 28.63 13.36
C LYS A 329 -28.27 28.41 13.14
N ALA A 330 -28.80 27.28 13.61
CA ALA A 330 -30.19 26.86 13.42
C ALA A 330 -30.63 26.92 11.95
N CYS A 331 -29.77 26.48 11.03
CA CYS A 331 -30.03 26.43 9.59
C CYS A 331 -29.27 25.27 8.95
N CYS A 332 -29.56 24.95 7.69
CA CYS A 332 -28.67 24.07 6.92
C CYS A 332 -27.30 24.74 6.76
N ALA A 333 -26.24 23.96 6.93
CA ALA A 333 -24.89 24.35 6.56
C ALA A 333 -24.84 24.60 5.04
N TRP A 334 -23.88 25.41 4.59
CA TRP A 334 -23.71 25.72 3.17
C TRP A 334 -24.96 26.33 2.51
N GLN A 335 -25.53 27.40 3.07
CA GLN A 335 -26.78 28.04 2.58
C GLN A 335 -26.78 28.40 1.08
N GLU A 336 -25.61 28.60 0.48
CA GLU A 336 -25.46 28.82 -0.96
C GLU A 336 -25.87 27.58 -1.78
N TYR A 337 -25.58 26.38 -1.26
CA TYR A 337 -25.72 25.08 -1.92
C TYR A 337 -26.93 24.28 -1.40
N CYS A 338 -27.21 24.38 -0.10
CA CYS A 338 -28.22 23.58 0.59
C CYS A 338 -29.39 24.44 1.06
N GLU A 339 -30.60 23.89 0.98
CA GLU A 339 -31.82 24.46 1.53
C GLU A 339 -32.50 23.47 2.48
N TYR A 340 -33.25 24.01 3.44
CA TYR A 340 -34.13 23.19 4.24
C TYR A 340 -35.41 22.90 3.45
N ARG A 341 -35.62 21.63 3.13
CA ARG A 341 -36.78 21.13 2.39
C ARG A 341 -37.20 19.81 2.99
N TYR A 342 -38.21 19.80 3.86
CA TYR A 342 -38.74 18.58 4.47
C TYR A 342 -39.34 17.63 3.43
N SER A 343 -39.08 16.33 3.60
CA SER A 343 -39.74 15.24 2.88
C SER A 343 -40.35 14.27 3.88
N PHE A 344 -41.52 13.70 3.55
CA PHE A 344 -42.15 12.69 4.39
C PHE A 344 -41.18 11.53 4.65
N GLY A 345 -40.96 11.20 5.93
CA GLY A 345 -39.98 10.21 6.36
C GLY A 345 -38.70 10.79 6.96
N ASP A 346 -38.48 12.11 6.86
CA ASP A 346 -37.40 12.77 7.57
C ASP A 346 -37.67 12.74 9.09
N VAL A 347 -36.77 12.11 9.84
CA VAL A 347 -36.83 11.96 11.30
C VAL A 347 -35.96 12.97 12.05
N HIS A 348 -35.00 13.62 11.38
CA HIS A 348 -34.16 14.65 11.98
C HIS A 348 -33.85 15.81 11.02
N LEU A 349 -33.51 16.99 11.56
CA LEU A 349 -33.32 18.23 10.80
C LEU A 349 -32.31 18.09 9.64
N GLY A 350 -31.21 17.35 9.86
CA GLY A 350 -30.22 17.09 8.81
C GLY A 350 -30.76 16.37 7.58
N GLN A 351 -31.73 15.45 7.72
CA GLN A 351 -32.34 14.76 6.57
C GLN A 351 -33.16 15.70 5.70
N SER A 352 -33.65 16.79 6.28
CA SER A 352 -34.37 17.83 5.56
C SER A 352 -33.43 18.86 4.92
N CYS A 353 -32.12 18.82 5.18
CA CYS A 353 -31.15 19.63 4.43
C CYS A 353 -30.82 18.92 3.12
N ARG A 354 -31.16 19.56 1.99
CA ARG A 354 -30.99 19.00 0.66
C ARG A 354 -30.31 20.01 -0.24
N LEU A 355 -29.69 19.54 -1.32
CA LEU A 355 -29.18 20.43 -2.33
C LEU A 355 -30.33 21.24 -2.93
N ARG A 356 -30.05 22.52 -3.13
CA ARG A 356 -30.84 23.37 -4.01
C ARG A 356 -30.78 22.77 -5.42
N ASN A 357 -31.73 23.10 -6.29
CA ASN A 357 -31.61 22.75 -7.70
C ASN A 357 -30.37 23.44 -8.28
N THR A 358 -29.23 22.76 -8.20
CA THR A 358 -27.94 23.28 -8.60
C THR A 358 -27.87 23.28 -10.12
N SER A 359 -27.65 24.47 -10.69
CA SER A 359 -27.32 24.61 -12.10
C SER A 359 -25.90 24.13 -12.35
N ALA A 360 -25.62 23.64 -13.57
CA ALA A 360 -24.26 23.30 -14.03
C ALA A 360 -23.24 24.44 -13.78
N ASN A 361 -23.71 25.68 -13.63
CA ASN A 361 -22.89 26.85 -13.30
C ASN A 361 -22.12 26.73 -11.98
N MET A 362 -22.64 26.01 -10.97
CA MET A 362 -21.89 25.80 -9.73
C MET A 362 -20.69 24.85 -9.92
N LEU A 363 -20.74 23.96 -10.91
CA LEU A 363 -19.63 23.06 -11.21
C LEU A 363 -18.54 23.74 -12.05
N LEU A 364 -18.88 24.82 -12.76
CA LEU A 364 -17.90 25.62 -13.51
C LEU A 364 -16.84 26.26 -12.60
N GLN A 365 -17.13 26.46 -11.30
CA GLN A 365 -16.15 26.99 -10.35
C GLN A 365 -14.95 26.06 -10.10
N TYR A 366 -15.07 24.78 -10.51
CA TYR A 366 -14.03 23.76 -10.34
C TYR A 366 -13.18 23.57 -11.62
N ILE A 367 -13.61 24.14 -12.74
CA ILE A 367 -12.89 24.16 -14.01
C ILE A 367 -11.97 25.39 -14.03
#